data_AF-A0AAE4CNL1-F1
#
_entry.id   AF-A0AAE4CNL1-F1
#
_cell.length_a   1.000
_cell.length_b   1.000
_cell.length_c   1.000
_cell.angle_alpha   90.00
_cell.angle_beta   90.00
_cell.angle_gamma   90.00
#
_symmetry.space_group_name_H-M   'P 1'
#
loop_
_entity.id
_entity.type
_entity.pdbx_description
1 polymer ?
#
loop_
_entity_poly.entity_id
_entity_poly.type
_entity_poly.pdbx_seq_one_letter_code
_entity_poly.pdbx_strand_id
1 'polypeptide(L)'
;MSTTSITLRHQRICDRAPADTVLPLFSAPRTQGYLDACGGDPTAALELYRWNAAVSGAFWEMLSHLEIVLRNVLANRLAAQHAAAGRAGPWLDDTAGELDIRARKDIAQGPPTGPGEGQDGK
;
A
#
# COMPACT_ATOMS: atom_id res chain seq x y z
N MET A 1 2.03 -39.96 6.81
CA MET A 1 2.51 -38.63 6.41
C MET A 1 1.55 -38.11 5.36
N SER A 2 0.53 -37.39 5.79
CA SER A 2 -0.54 -36.91 4.92
C SER A 2 -0.10 -35.58 4.31
N THR A 3 0.32 -35.60 3.05
CA THR A 3 0.63 -34.40 2.29
C THR A 3 -0.66 -33.63 2.09
N THR A 4 -0.85 -32.55 2.86
CA THR A 4 -1.96 -31.63 2.71
C THR A 4 -1.83 -30.94 1.35
N SER A 5 -2.50 -31.49 0.34
CA SER A 5 -2.76 -30.81 -0.93
C SER A 5 -3.53 -29.51 -0.63
N ILE A 6 -2.81 -28.38 -0.64
CA ILE A 6 -3.40 -27.06 -0.86
C ILE A 6 -4.00 -27.09 -2.28
N THR A 7 -5.21 -27.61 -2.35
CA THR A 7 -6.03 -27.52 -3.55
C THR A 7 -6.61 -26.13 -3.50
N LEU A 8 -6.05 -25.21 -4.29
CA LEU A 8 -6.57 -23.86 -4.48
C LEU A 8 -7.96 -23.95 -5.14
N ARG A 9 -8.96 -24.28 -4.33
CA ARG A 9 -10.36 -24.46 -4.69
C ARG A 9 -11.06 -23.10 -4.68
N HIS A 10 -10.52 -22.14 -5.44
CA HIS A 10 -11.14 -20.82 -5.63
C HIS A 10 -11.86 -20.68 -6.98
N GLN A 11 -11.97 -21.77 -7.73
CA GLN A 11 -12.75 -21.80 -8.96
C GLN A 11 -14.02 -22.62 -8.75
N ARG A 12 -15.02 -22.00 -8.13
CA ARG A 12 -16.41 -22.20 -8.55
C ARG A 12 -17.32 -21.09 -8.01
N ILE A 13 -18.01 -20.46 -8.97
CA ILE A 13 -19.30 -19.76 -8.85
C ILE A 13 -19.21 -18.27 -8.50
N CYS A 14 -19.11 -17.44 -9.54
CA CYS A 14 -20.06 -16.37 -9.85
C CYS A 14 -19.86 -16.02 -11.32
N ASP A 15 -20.95 -15.82 -12.04
CA ASP A 15 -20.99 -15.44 -13.46
C ASP A 15 -19.97 -14.32 -13.72
N ARG A 16 -18.93 -14.63 -14.49
CA ARG A 16 -17.78 -13.75 -14.57
C ARG A 16 -18.14 -12.63 -15.54
N ALA A 17 -18.38 -11.42 -15.00
CA ALA A 17 -18.85 -10.28 -15.78
C ALA A 17 -18.06 -10.10 -17.09
N PRO A 18 -18.75 -9.82 -18.21
CA PRO A 18 -18.14 -9.79 -19.53
C PRO A 18 -17.18 -8.61 -19.67
N ALA A 19 -16.18 -8.77 -20.53
CA ALA A 19 -15.07 -7.84 -20.60
C ALA A 19 -15.43 -6.46 -21.15
N ASP A 20 -16.41 -6.44 -22.06
CA ASP A 20 -17.02 -5.23 -22.60
C ASP A 20 -17.70 -4.36 -21.51
N THR A 21 -18.12 -4.95 -20.40
CA THR A 21 -18.76 -4.24 -19.29
C THR A 21 -17.74 -3.81 -18.23
N VAL A 22 -16.74 -4.65 -17.93
CA VAL A 22 -15.80 -4.41 -16.83
C VAL A 22 -14.65 -3.51 -17.23
N LEU A 23 -14.03 -3.72 -18.40
CA LEU A 23 -12.84 -2.96 -18.78
C LEU A 23 -13.08 -1.46 -18.93
N PRO A 24 -14.22 -0.97 -19.45
CA PRO A 24 -14.49 0.47 -19.52
C PRO A 24 -14.61 1.16 -18.15
N LEU A 25 -14.84 0.41 -17.07
CA LEU A 25 -14.90 0.95 -15.71
C LEU A 25 -13.50 1.20 -15.12
N PHE A 26 -12.45 0.70 -15.76
CA PHE A 26 -11.07 0.93 -15.35
C PHE A 26 -10.45 2.06 -16.19
N SER A 27 -9.48 2.76 -15.61
CA SER A 27 -8.75 3.81 -16.34
C SER A 27 -7.92 3.20 -17.47
N ALA A 28 -7.75 3.93 -18.57
CA ALA A 28 -6.96 3.48 -19.72
C ALA A 28 -5.52 3.04 -19.36
N PRO A 29 -4.78 3.73 -18.46
CA PRO A 29 -3.46 3.27 -18.04
C PRO A 29 -3.47 1.90 -17.35
N ARG A 30 -4.59 1.51 -16.75
CA ARG A 30 -4.75 0.22 -16.07
C ARG A 30 -5.07 -0.90 -17.06
N THR A 31 -5.72 -0.61 -18.18
CA THR A 31 -6.22 -1.61 -19.14
C THR A 31 -5.32 -1.77 -20.37
N GLN A 32 -4.66 -0.71 -20.82
CA GLN A 32 -3.91 -0.70 -22.08
C GLN A 32 -2.80 -1.76 -22.12
N GLY A 33 -2.01 -1.89 -21.06
CA GLY A 33 -0.94 -2.89 -21.02
C GLY A 33 -1.43 -4.34 -21.13
N TYR A 34 -2.65 -4.62 -20.64
CA TYR A 34 -3.26 -5.94 -20.79
C TYR A 34 -3.82 -6.16 -22.19
N LEU A 35 -4.44 -5.13 -22.78
CA LEU A 35 -4.93 -5.16 -24.16
C LEU A 35 -3.78 -5.35 -25.16
N ASP A 36 -2.70 -4.61 -25.01
CA ASP A 36 -1.52 -4.70 -25.89
C ASP A 36 -0.89 -6.10 -25.83
N ALA A 37 -0.75 -6.67 -24.62
CA ALA A 37 -0.24 -8.03 -24.42
C ALA A 37 -1.16 -9.12 -25.02
N CYS A 38 -2.45 -8.83 -25.16
CA CYS A 38 -3.46 -9.75 -25.70
C CYS A 38 -3.88 -9.41 -27.14
N GLY A 39 -3.14 -8.55 -27.85
CA GLY A 39 -3.44 -8.20 -29.25
C GLY A 39 -4.78 -7.48 -29.44
N GLY A 40 -5.25 -6.78 -28.41
CA GLY A 40 -6.52 -6.04 -28.41
C GLY A 40 -7.75 -6.88 -28.05
N ASP A 41 -7.61 -8.17 -27.70
CA ASP A 41 -8.74 -8.98 -27.23
C ASP A 41 -9.14 -8.58 -25.79
N PRO A 42 -10.32 -7.99 -25.58
CA PRO A 42 -10.77 -7.55 -24.26
C PRO A 42 -11.03 -8.71 -23.30
N THR A 43 -11.46 -9.88 -23.80
CA THR A 43 -11.74 -11.03 -22.95
C THR A 43 -10.44 -11.61 -22.39
N ALA A 44 -9.46 -11.84 -23.26
CA ALA A 44 -8.14 -12.30 -22.85
C ALA A 44 -7.44 -11.29 -21.92
N ALA A 45 -7.52 -9.98 -22.23
CA ALA A 45 -6.95 -8.93 -21.40
C ALA A 45 -7.54 -8.93 -19.98
N LEU A 46 -8.86 -9.11 -19.86
CA LEU A 46 -9.52 -9.16 -18.57
C LEU A 46 -9.19 -10.44 -17.79
N GLU A 47 -9.06 -11.59 -18.45
CA GLU A 47 -8.57 -12.82 -17.81
C GLU A 47 -7.14 -12.68 -17.30
N LEU A 48 -6.24 -12.06 -18.09
CA LEU A 48 -4.89 -11.78 -17.65
C LEU A 48 -4.86 -10.84 -16.44
N TYR A 49 -5.70 -9.80 -16.45
CA TYR A 49 -5.87 -8.91 -15.30
C TYR A 49 -6.37 -9.67 -14.06
N ARG A 50 -7.34 -10.57 -14.22
CA ARG A 50 -7.89 -11.40 -13.12
C ARG A 50 -6.84 -12.29 -12.50
N TRP A 51 -6.04 -12.93 -13.34
CA TRP A 51 -4.93 -13.75 -12.90
C TRP A 51 -3.90 -12.92 -12.11
N ASN A 52 -3.52 -11.75 -12.63
CA ASN A 52 -2.60 -10.83 -11.92
C ASN A 52 -3.17 -10.40 -10.56
N ALA A 53 -4.46 -10.05 -10.51
CA ALA A 53 -5.13 -9.68 -9.27
C ALA A 53 -5.17 -10.83 -8.26
N ALA A 54 -5.39 -12.07 -8.71
CA ALA A 54 -5.37 -13.25 -7.84
C ALA A 54 -3.97 -13.50 -7.25
N VAL A 55 -2.92 -13.38 -8.07
CA VAL A 55 -1.53 -13.48 -7.61
C VAL A 55 -1.22 -12.37 -6.59
N SER A 56 -1.58 -11.13 -6.92
CA SER A 56 -1.39 -9.98 -6.01
C SER A 56 -2.14 -10.19 -4.68
N GLY A 57 -3.37 -10.69 -4.73
CA GLY A 57 -4.16 -11.02 -3.55
C GLY A 57 -3.52 -12.11 -2.69
N ALA A 58 -2.91 -13.12 -3.31
CA ALA A 58 -2.19 -14.18 -2.59
C ALA A 58 -0.94 -13.65 -1.84
N PHE A 59 -0.29 -12.61 -2.36
CA PHE A 59 0.84 -11.97 -1.68
C PHE A 59 0.44 -10.99 -0.59
N TRP A 60 -0.79 -10.48 -0.61
CA TRP A 60 -1.23 -9.38 0.25
C TRP A 60 -1.06 -9.70 1.75
N GLU A 61 -1.43 -10.90 2.18
CA GLU A 61 -1.30 -11.34 3.57
C GLU A 61 0.15 -11.29 4.05
N MET A 62 1.08 -11.85 3.27
CA MET A 62 2.50 -11.87 3.63
C MET A 62 3.08 -10.45 3.65
N LEU A 63 2.68 -9.60 2.69
CA LEU A 63 3.09 -8.20 2.66
C LEU A 63 2.57 -7.43 3.89
N SER A 64 1.34 -7.68 4.33
CA SER A 64 0.80 -7.06 5.55
C SER A 64 1.60 -7.44 6.80
N HIS A 65 1.99 -8.71 6.95
CA HIS A 65 2.85 -9.13 8.06
C HIS A 65 4.23 -8.46 8.01
N LEU A 66 4.84 -8.42 6.82
CA LEU A 66 6.13 -7.76 6.61
C LEU A 66 6.05 -6.27 6.97
N GLU A 67 5.00 -5.58 6.53
CA GLU A 67 4.77 -4.17 6.83
C GLU A 67 4.74 -3.91 8.34
N ILE A 68 3.94 -4.68 9.09
CA ILE A 68 3.82 -4.52 10.55
C ILE A 68 5.17 -4.72 11.23
N VAL A 69 5.88 -5.79 10.89
CA VAL A 69 7.20 -6.09 11.49
C VAL A 69 8.19 -4.98 11.16
N LEU A 70 8.28 -4.60 9.89
CA LEU A 70 9.22 -3.57 9.44
C LEU A 70 8.91 -2.22 10.10
N ARG A 71 7.65 -1.80 10.12
CA ARG A 71 7.21 -0.56 10.76
C ARG A 71 7.57 -0.55 12.24
N ASN A 72 7.33 -1.63 12.96
CA ASN A 72 7.63 -1.73 14.39
C ASN A 72 9.14 -1.67 14.65
N VAL A 73 9.94 -2.39 13.85
CA VAL A 73 11.41 -2.35 13.97
C VAL A 73 11.94 -0.94 13.70
N LEU A 74 11.46 -0.28 12.64
CA LEU A 74 11.86 1.09 12.32
C LEU A 74 11.46 2.06 13.42
N ALA A 75 10.20 2.00 13.88
CA ALA A 75 9.71 2.86 14.96
C ALA A 75 10.54 2.70 16.23
N ASN A 76 10.88 1.47 16.63
CA ASN A 76 11.71 1.22 17.81
C ASN A 76 13.14 1.74 17.64
N ARG A 77 13.75 1.54 16.46
CA ARG A 77 15.11 2.03 16.20
C ARG A 77 15.18 3.56 16.18
N LEU A 78 14.21 4.20 15.53
CA LEU A 78 14.14 5.67 15.47
C LEU A 78 13.85 6.26 16.85
N ALA A 79 12.93 5.66 17.63
CA ALA A 79 12.69 6.07 19.01
C ALA A 79 13.94 5.96 19.89
N ALA A 80 14.70 4.86 19.77
CA ALA A 80 15.93 4.67 20.53
C ALA A 80 17.02 5.69 20.14
N GLN A 81 17.19 5.96 18.84
CA GLN A 81 18.12 6.99 18.36
C GLN A 81 17.71 8.39 18.82
N HIS A 82 16.40 8.68 18.78
CA HIS A 82 15.84 9.95 19.25
C HIS A 82 16.10 10.18 20.73
N ALA A 83 15.84 9.17 21.56
CA ALA A 83 16.13 9.22 23.00
C ALA A 83 17.63 9.33 23.28
N ALA A 84 18.48 8.58 22.56
CA ALA A 84 19.94 8.61 22.75
C ALA A 84 20.55 9.98 22.45
N ALA A 85 19.91 10.78 21.60
CA ALA A 85 20.32 12.15 21.31
C ALA A 85 19.69 13.21 22.24
N GLY A 86 18.99 12.79 23.30
CA GLY A 86 18.47 13.68 24.35
C GLY A 86 17.32 14.58 23.91
N ARG A 87 16.58 14.20 22.86
CA ARG A 87 15.49 15.02 22.32
C ARG A 87 14.19 14.82 23.09
N ALA A 88 13.41 15.89 23.18
CA ALA A 88 12.11 15.89 23.83
C ALA A 88 11.01 15.52 22.83
N GLY A 89 10.03 14.76 23.30
CA GLY A 89 8.85 14.39 22.51
C GLY A 89 8.99 13.10 21.70
N PRO A 90 7.95 12.74 20.93
CA PRO A 90 7.94 11.59 20.04
C PRO A 90 8.99 11.73 18.92
N TRP A 91 9.61 10.61 18.53
CA TRP A 91 10.58 10.60 17.42
C TRP A 91 10.01 11.05 16.06
N LEU A 92 8.68 10.98 15.91
CA LEU A 92 7.98 11.41 14.70
C LEU A 92 7.93 12.94 14.59
N ASP A 93 8.01 13.64 15.72
CA ASP A 93 8.01 15.10 15.75
C ASP A 93 9.42 15.59 15.39
N ASP A 94 9.58 15.93 14.10
CA ASP A 94 10.87 16.39 13.56
C ASP A 94 11.19 17.85 13.93
N THR A 95 11.08 18.18 15.22
CA THR A 95 11.43 19.49 15.76
C THR A 95 12.92 19.80 15.63
N ALA A 96 13.76 18.74 15.52
CA ALA A 96 15.20 18.83 15.37
C ALA A 96 15.68 18.85 13.90
N GLY A 97 14.81 18.56 12.93
CA GLY A 97 15.15 18.54 11.49
C GLY A 97 15.97 17.31 11.04
N GLU A 98 15.77 16.15 11.63
CA GLU A 98 16.43 14.89 11.29
C GLU A 98 16.01 14.32 9.93
N LEU A 99 14.83 14.67 9.43
CA LEU A 99 14.36 14.18 8.15
C LEU A 99 15.12 14.84 6.99
N ASP A 100 15.39 14.05 5.95
CA ASP A 100 16.13 14.47 4.75
C ASP A 100 15.56 15.78 4.16
N ILE A 101 16.42 16.53 3.46
CA ILE A 101 16.09 17.82 2.82
C ILE A 101 14.84 17.71 1.95
N ARG A 102 14.60 16.54 1.33
CA ARG A 102 13.41 16.26 0.53
C ARG A 102 12.13 16.19 1.38
N ALA A 103 12.17 15.50 2.51
CA ALA A 103 11.02 15.39 3.41
C ALA A 103 10.59 16.76 3.97
N ARG A 104 11.57 17.63 4.27
CA ARG A 104 11.28 19.01 4.68
C ARG A 104 10.58 19.83 3.59
N LYS A 105 11.00 19.65 2.32
CA LYS A 105 10.37 20.31 1.18
C LYS A 105 8.91 19.87 1.02
N ASP A 106 8.62 18.59 1.22
CA ASP A 106 7.25 18.06 1.11
C ASP A 106 6.35 18.54 2.25
N ILE A 107 6.87 18.61 3.49
CA ILE A 107 6.15 19.20 4.64
C ILE A 107 5.84 20.69 4.39
N ALA A 108 6.80 21.44 3.86
CA ALA A 108 6.62 22.86 3.54
C ALA A 108 5.62 23.10 2.40
N GLN A 109 5.37 22.09 1.55
CA GLN A 109 4.38 22.13 0.48
C GLN A 109 2.99 21.63 0.91
N GLY A 110 2.86 21.05 2.11
CA GLY A 110 1.59 20.63 2.68
C GLY A 110 0.73 21.82 3.15
N PRO A 111 -0.62 21.71 3.12
CA PRO A 111 -1.49 22.75 3.65
C PRO A 111 -1.21 22.97 5.15
N PRO A 112 -1.31 24.21 5.67
CA PRO A 112 -0.99 24.50 7.06
C PRO A 112 -1.89 23.66 7.98
N THR A 113 -1.28 22.87 8.86
CA THR A 113 -1.97 22.23 9.97
C THR A 113 -2.65 23.31 10.81
N GLY A 114 -3.95 23.16 11.04
CA GLY A 114 -4.81 24.15 11.69
C GLY A 114 -4.32 24.60 13.07
N PRO A 115 -4.85 25.73 13.58
CA PRO A 115 -4.35 26.37 14.78
C PRO A 115 -4.50 25.44 15.99
N GLY A 116 -3.40 25.29 16.72
CA GLY A 116 -3.34 24.50 17.95
C GLY A 116 -4.35 24.99 18.97
N GLU A 117 -5.18 24.05 19.44
CA GLU A 117 -6.03 24.19 20.62
C GLU A 117 -5.13 24.39 21.84
N GLY A 118 -4.87 25.66 22.18
CA GLY A 118 -4.27 26.04 23.44
C GLY A 118 -5.26 25.73 24.55
N GLN A 119 -4.94 24.72 25.36
CA GLN A 119 -5.66 24.40 26.58
C GLN A 119 -5.66 25.58 27.55
N ASP A 120 -6.87 25.93 27.98
CA ASP A 120 -7.19 26.81 29.08
C ASP A 120 -6.62 26.26 30.41
N GLY A 121 -6.06 27.12 31.27
CA GLY A 121 -5.64 26.65 32.59
C GLY A 121 -4.84 27.60 33.49
N LYS A 122 -5.47 28.72 33.88
CA LYS A 122 -5.21 29.53 35.10
C LYS A 122 -4.02 30.48 35.16
#